data_AF-A0A522WMA7-F1
#
_entry.id   AF-A0A522WMA7-F1
#
_cell.length_a   1.000
_cell.length_b   1.000
_cell.length_c   1.000
_cell.angle_alpha   90.00
_cell.angle_beta   90.00
_cell.angle_gamma   90.00
#
_symmetry.space_group_name_H-M   'P 1'
#
loop_
_entity.id
_entity.type
_entity.pdbx_description
1 polymer ?
#
loop_
_entity_poly.entity_id
_entity_poly.type
_entity_poly.pdbx_seq_one_letter_code
_entity_poly.pdbx_strand_id
1 'polypeptide(L)'
;MFRLRLVIAILLSSLFVAPMFLIGCGAKKEVVKAEAPQKPSKAEYLDMLNKWTKSVKVYDGFDTRLYASATYKERSLREAYIRYYSASYQMDDAYRKSLLDREVNEADRYNEFFFAAYTPEDRWNDFEQRDSLWKLFLEDSAGGRVVPVSVKKLDRSDPLLREMFPYFDLWSSAYIIKFPKYSETGKDPIPNKDSKYLKMTITGIIGKGELIWKIKD
;
A
#
# COMPACT_ATOMS: atom_id res chain seq x y z
N MET A 1 38.52 -76.87 -15.22
CA MET A 1 37.49 -77.88 -14.91
C MET A 1 36.18 -77.12 -14.69
N PHE A 2 35.24 -77.05 -15.66
CA PHE A 2 34.18 -78.06 -15.91
C PHE A 2 33.45 -78.40 -14.59
N ARG A 3 32.15 -78.22 -14.34
CA ARG A 3 30.90 -78.24 -15.15
C ARG A 3 29.76 -77.77 -14.19
N LEU A 4 28.76 -76.96 -14.56
CA LEU A 4 27.64 -77.17 -15.50
C LEU A 4 26.36 -77.73 -14.82
N ARG A 5 25.24 -77.02 -15.07
CA ARG A 5 23.82 -77.44 -15.17
C ARG A 5 23.02 -77.70 -13.87
N LEU A 6 21.85 -77.07 -13.64
CA LEU A 6 20.55 -77.02 -14.38
C LEU A 6 19.62 -78.19 -13.96
N VAL A 7 18.30 -77.90 -13.92
CA VAL A 7 17.13 -78.82 -14.07
C VAL A 7 16.48 -79.27 -12.74
N ILE A 8 15.34 -78.69 -12.31
CA ILE A 8 13.90 -78.94 -12.64
C ILE A 8 13.31 -80.15 -11.87
N ALA A 9 12.11 -79.94 -11.26
CA ALA A 9 10.91 -80.81 -11.22
C ALA A 9 10.20 -80.72 -9.85
N ILE A 10 9.10 -79.96 -9.67
CA ILE A 10 7.67 -80.19 -10.01
C ILE A 10 6.94 -81.10 -8.99
N LEU A 11 5.73 -80.65 -8.62
CA LEU A 11 4.54 -81.32 -8.03
C LEU A 11 4.35 -81.16 -6.51
N LEU A 12 3.37 -80.37 -6.04
CA LEU A 12 1.89 -80.50 -6.03
C LEU A 12 1.40 -81.06 -4.68
N SER A 13 0.78 -80.23 -3.85
CA SER A 13 -0.39 -80.59 -3.02
C SER A 13 -0.86 -79.40 -2.20
N SER A 14 -2.04 -78.93 -2.58
CA SER A 14 -2.87 -77.94 -1.92
C SER A 14 -3.41 -78.44 -0.57
N LEU A 15 -3.23 -77.66 0.50
CA LEU A 15 -4.12 -77.70 1.66
C LEU A 15 -4.46 -76.29 2.14
N PHE A 16 -5.73 -75.96 1.88
CA PHE A 16 -6.57 -74.87 2.35
C PHE A 16 -6.17 -74.27 3.72
N VAL A 17 -5.80 -72.98 3.75
CA VAL A 17 -5.82 -72.16 4.99
C VAL A 17 -6.54 -70.85 4.67
N ALA A 18 -7.52 -70.56 5.52
CA ALA A 18 -8.55 -69.54 5.37
C ALA A 18 -8.01 -68.10 5.26
N PRO A 19 -8.71 -67.19 4.53
CA PRO A 19 -8.33 -65.80 4.41
C PRO A 19 -8.74 -65.04 5.68
N MET A 20 -7.75 -64.65 6.50
CA MET A 20 -7.97 -63.75 7.63
C MET A 20 -8.10 -62.31 7.11
N PHE A 21 -9.35 -61.86 7.03
CA PHE A 21 -9.75 -60.47 6.84
C PHE A 21 -9.06 -59.56 7.86
N LEU A 22 -8.18 -58.68 7.39
CA LEU A 22 -7.87 -57.40 8.04
C LEU A 22 -7.77 -56.33 6.95
N ILE A 23 -8.93 -55.96 6.39
CA ILE A 23 -9.07 -54.72 5.64
C ILE A 23 -9.18 -53.60 6.69
N GLY A 24 -8.02 -53.20 7.21
CA GLY A 24 -7.88 -51.96 7.98
C GLY A 24 -7.95 -50.78 7.03
N CYS A 25 -9.16 -50.28 6.77
CA CYS A 25 -9.36 -49.03 6.05
C CYS A 25 -8.96 -47.88 6.97
N GLY A 26 -7.66 -47.61 7.06
CA GLY A 26 -7.14 -46.41 7.70
C GLY A 26 -7.48 -45.20 6.84
N ALA A 27 -8.65 -44.60 7.08
CA ALA A 27 -8.96 -43.30 6.52
C ALA A 27 -7.85 -42.33 6.96
N LYS A 28 -6.98 -41.95 6.01
CA LYS A 28 -6.08 -40.81 6.20
C LYS A 28 -6.99 -39.61 6.42
N LYS A 29 -7.19 -39.22 7.67
CA LYS A 29 -7.62 -37.86 7.98
C LYS A 29 -6.50 -36.98 7.43
N GLU A 30 -6.72 -36.42 6.25
CA GLU A 30 -6.05 -35.19 5.88
C GLU A 30 -6.35 -34.22 7.02
N VAL A 31 -5.34 -34.04 7.87
CA VAL A 31 -5.31 -32.88 8.75
C VAL A 31 -5.25 -31.73 7.78
N VAL A 32 -6.40 -31.12 7.49
CA VAL A 32 -6.46 -29.78 6.93
C VAL A 32 -5.67 -28.96 7.93
N LYS A 33 -4.40 -28.75 7.62
CA LYS A 33 -3.54 -27.85 8.36
C LYS A 33 -4.24 -26.51 8.15
N ALA A 34 -4.96 -26.04 9.17
CA ALA A 34 -5.44 -24.68 9.18
C ALA A 34 -4.22 -23.83 8.85
N GLU A 35 -4.18 -23.25 7.66
CA GLU A 35 -3.09 -22.38 7.27
C GLU A 35 -3.02 -21.33 8.36
N ALA A 36 -1.88 -21.28 9.06
CA ALA A 36 -1.64 -20.21 10.01
C ALA A 36 -1.95 -18.90 9.27
N PRO A 37 -2.68 -17.95 9.88
CA PRO A 37 -3.08 -16.73 9.21
C PRO A 37 -1.87 -16.15 8.48
N GLN A 38 -1.93 -16.10 7.14
CA GLN A 38 -0.80 -15.68 6.33
C GLN A 38 -0.37 -14.30 6.81
N LYS A 39 0.93 -14.17 7.15
CA LYS A 39 1.49 -12.88 7.52
C LYS A 39 1.23 -11.94 6.33
N PRO A 40 0.62 -10.76 6.55
CA PRO A 40 0.34 -9.82 5.48
C PRO A 40 1.64 -9.53 4.72
N SER A 41 1.60 -9.71 3.40
CA SER A 41 2.80 -9.60 2.58
C SER A 41 3.13 -8.14 2.32
N LYS A 42 4.43 -7.83 2.20
CA LYS A 42 4.86 -6.50 1.74
C LYS A 42 4.29 -6.19 0.35
N ALA A 43 4.14 -7.20 -0.49
CA ALA A 43 3.59 -7.06 -1.85
C ALA A 43 2.17 -6.49 -1.84
N GLU A 44 1.26 -7.04 -1.02
CA GLU A 44 -0.12 -6.54 -0.92
C GLU A 44 -0.17 -5.07 -0.47
N TYR A 45 0.70 -4.69 0.47
CA TYR A 45 0.83 -3.30 0.88
C TYR A 45 1.30 -2.41 -0.27
N LEU A 46 2.36 -2.82 -0.99
CA LEU A 46 2.91 -2.06 -2.10
C LEU A 46 1.93 -1.94 -3.28
N ASP A 47 1.13 -2.96 -3.55
CA ASP A 47 0.08 -2.90 -4.57
C ASP A 47 -0.97 -1.85 -4.21
N MET A 48 -1.39 -1.81 -2.95
CA MET A 48 -2.31 -0.80 -2.45
C MET A 48 -1.69 0.60 -2.46
N LEU A 49 -0.41 0.71 -2.09
CA LEU A 49 0.34 1.96 -2.14
C LEU A 49 0.38 2.50 -3.57
N ASN A 50 0.76 1.66 -4.54
CA ASN A 50 0.87 2.02 -5.95
C ASN A 50 -0.48 2.43 -6.53
N LYS A 51 -1.57 1.73 -6.19
CA LYS A 51 -2.93 2.11 -6.58
C LYS A 51 -3.24 3.57 -6.22
N TRP A 52 -2.90 3.97 -5.00
CA TRP A 52 -3.18 5.28 -4.43
C TRP A 52 -2.04 6.29 -4.58
N THR A 53 -0.95 5.94 -5.25
CA THR A 53 0.15 6.87 -5.60
C THR A 53 -0.04 7.43 -7.00
N LYS A 54 0.21 8.73 -7.18
CA LYS A 54 0.27 9.39 -8.48
C LYS A 54 1.52 10.25 -8.54
N SER A 55 2.11 10.37 -9.72
CA SER A 55 3.33 11.14 -9.94
C SER A 55 3.21 12.07 -11.13
N VAL A 56 3.91 13.20 -11.07
CA VAL A 56 3.96 14.22 -12.13
C VAL A 56 5.38 14.75 -12.24
N LYS A 57 5.77 15.08 -13.48
CA LYS A 57 7.00 15.80 -13.79
C LYS A 57 6.64 17.11 -14.47
N VAL A 58 7.14 18.21 -13.94
CA VAL A 58 6.90 19.57 -14.43
C VAL A 58 8.20 20.07 -15.05
N TYR A 59 8.10 20.54 -16.28
CA TYR A 59 9.20 21.09 -17.07
C TYR A 59 8.87 22.51 -17.53
N ASP A 60 9.91 23.28 -17.79
CA ASP A 60 9.85 24.57 -18.49
C ASP A 60 10.95 24.58 -19.55
N GLY A 61 10.57 24.41 -20.81
CA GLY A 61 11.52 24.06 -21.86
C GLY A 61 12.25 22.75 -21.52
N PHE A 62 13.58 22.83 -21.38
CA PHE A 62 14.44 21.71 -20.97
C PHE A 62 14.75 21.70 -19.47
N ASP A 63 14.32 22.73 -18.72
CA ASP A 63 14.54 22.80 -17.29
C ASP A 63 13.55 21.91 -16.55
N THR A 64 14.06 21.08 -15.66
CA THR A 64 13.21 20.42 -14.67
C THR A 64 12.76 21.46 -13.64
N ARG A 65 11.48 21.52 -13.32
CA ARG A 65 10.95 22.42 -12.28
C ARG A 65 10.53 21.67 -11.02
N LEU A 66 9.87 20.52 -11.19
CA LEU A 66 9.38 19.70 -10.08
C LEU A 66 9.19 18.26 -10.53
N TYR A 67 9.67 17.31 -9.73
CA TYR A 67 9.18 15.93 -9.75
C TYR A 67 8.43 15.69 -8.46
N ALA A 68 7.19 15.22 -8.55
CA ALA A 68 6.35 15.03 -7.38
C ALA A 68 5.61 13.71 -7.44
N SER A 69 5.51 13.04 -6.29
CA SER A 69 4.71 11.84 -6.06
C SER A 69 3.87 12.03 -4.81
N ALA A 70 2.57 11.75 -4.92
CA ALA A 70 1.64 11.85 -3.80
C ALA A 70 0.86 10.55 -3.63
N THR A 71 0.76 10.09 -2.40
CA THR A 71 -0.10 8.97 -2.01
C THR A 71 -1.30 9.52 -1.25
N TYR A 72 -2.50 9.32 -1.79
CA TYR A 72 -3.72 9.58 -1.04
C TYR A 72 -3.92 8.50 0.01
N LYS A 73 -3.96 8.85 1.30
CA LYS A 73 -4.18 7.89 2.39
C LYS A 73 -5.66 7.54 2.51
N GLU A 74 -6.16 6.82 1.50
CA GLU A 74 -7.50 6.25 1.46
C GLU A 74 -7.64 5.13 2.52
N ARG A 75 -8.87 4.82 2.95
CA ARG A 75 -9.17 3.86 4.02
C ARG A 75 -8.53 2.49 3.77
N SER A 76 -8.67 1.94 2.56
CA SER A 76 -8.08 0.63 2.20
C SER A 76 -6.55 0.63 2.30
N LEU A 77 -5.91 1.75 1.94
CA LEU A 77 -4.46 1.91 2.11
C LEU A 77 -4.07 2.01 3.58
N ARG A 78 -4.82 2.75 4.41
CA ARG A 78 -4.54 2.84 5.86
C ARG A 78 -4.63 1.48 6.53
N GLU A 79 -5.65 0.70 6.19
CA GLU A 79 -5.79 -0.67 6.67
C GLU A 79 -4.62 -1.55 6.24
N ALA A 80 -4.24 -1.52 4.96
CA ALA A 80 -3.07 -2.26 4.46
C ALA A 80 -1.77 -1.83 5.15
N TYR A 81 -1.56 -0.52 5.32
CA TYR A 81 -0.42 0.06 6.03
C TYR A 81 -0.35 -0.46 7.47
N ILE A 82 -1.44 -0.33 8.25
CA ILE A 82 -1.44 -0.75 9.66
C ILE A 82 -1.27 -2.26 9.80
N ARG A 83 -1.85 -3.05 8.90
CA ARG A 83 -1.71 -4.50 8.87
C ARG A 83 -0.25 -4.90 8.65
N TYR A 84 0.40 -4.33 7.64
CA TYR A 84 1.82 -4.60 7.33
C TYR A 84 2.75 -4.08 8.43
N TYR A 85 2.53 -2.85 8.90
CA TYR A 85 3.29 -2.23 9.99
C TYR A 85 3.21 -3.07 11.26
N SER A 86 2.01 -3.39 11.75
CA SER A 86 1.82 -4.13 13.00
C SER A 86 2.42 -5.54 12.92
N ALA A 87 2.30 -6.21 11.78
CA ALA A 87 2.90 -7.53 11.56
C ALA A 87 4.44 -7.48 11.48
N SER A 88 5.01 -6.38 11.00
CA SER A 88 6.46 -6.18 10.94
C SER A 88 7.05 -5.96 12.34
N TYR A 89 6.33 -5.24 13.20
CA TYR A 89 6.70 -4.98 14.59
C TYR A 89 6.18 -6.01 15.60
N GLN A 90 5.52 -7.08 15.15
CA GLN A 90 4.91 -8.12 16.01
C GLN A 90 4.00 -7.54 17.10
N MET A 91 3.23 -6.50 16.76
CA MET A 91 2.33 -5.83 17.69
C MET A 91 1.12 -6.69 18.00
N ASP A 92 0.60 -6.56 19.23
CA ASP A 92 -0.65 -7.23 19.62
C ASP A 92 -1.88 -6.62 18.92
N ASP A 93 -2.98 -7.39 18.95
CA ASP A 93 -4.22 -7.01 18.27
C ASP A 93 -4.90 -5.78 18.86
N ALA A 94 -4.76 -5.53 20.16
CA ALA A 94 -5.37 -4.38 20.82
C ALA A 94 -4.67 -3.08 20.38
N TYR A 95 -3.34 -3.09 20.32
CA TYR A 95 -2.54 -1.98 19.84
C TYR A 95 -2.76 -1.72 18.35
N ARG A 96 -2.79 -2.79 17.52
CA ARG A 96 -3.13 -2.69 16.10
C ARG A 96 -4.50 -2.03 15.89
N LYS A 97 -5.51 -2.43 16.68
CA LYS A 97 -6.84 -1.81 16.62
C LYS A 97 -6.80 -0.34 17.01
N SER A 98 -6.10 0.02 18.07
CA SER A 98 -5.94 1.41 18.50
C SER A 98 -5.28 2.28 17.42
N LEU A 99 -4.25 1.76 16.74
CA LEU A 99 -3.60 2.46 15.63
C LEU A 99 -4.57 2.67 14.45
N LEU A 100 -5.34 1.64 14.09
CA LEU A 100 -6.33 1.74 13.02
C LEU A 100 -7.43 2.76 13.36
N ASP A 101 -7.95 2.73 14.59
CA ASP A 101 -8.97 3.67 15.05
C ASP A 101 -8.46 5.13 14.95
N ARG A 102 -7.18 5.37 15.29
CA ARG A 102 -6.55 6.69 15.10
C ARG A 102 -6.47 7.10 13.63
N GLU A 103 -6.06 6.19 12.75
CA GLU A 103 -5.95 6.45 11.31
C GLU A 103 -7.33 6.72 10.67
N VAL A 104 -8.38 6.00 11.11
CA VAL A 104 -9.77 6.25 10.68
C VAL A 104 -10.25 7.62 11.14
N ASN A 105 -10.01 7.97 12.41
CA ASN A 105 -10.38 9.29 12.94
C ASN A 105 -9.68 10.44 12.19
N GLU A 106 -8.43 10.25 11.76
CA GLU A 106 -7.74 11.22 10.89
C GLU A 106 -8.36 11.28 9.49
N ALA A 107 -8.72 10.14 8.91
CA ALA A 107 -9.36 10.06 7.59
C ALA A 107 -10.74 10.74 7.55
N ASP A 108 -11.47 10.74 8.67
CA ASP A 108 -12.77 11.41 8.80
C ASP A 108 -12.62 12.93 8.90
N ARG A 109 -11.49 13.44 9.43
CA ARG A 109 -11.23 14.88 9.56
C ARG A 109 -10.57 15.49 8.32
N TYR A 110 -9.67 14.75 7.67
CA TYR A 110 -8.80 15.30 6.64
C TYR A 110 -8.65 14.36 5.44
N ASN A 111 -8.46 14.98 4.27
CA ASN A 111 -7.83 14.30 3.13
C ASN A 111 -6.32 14.41 3.32
N GLU A 112 -5.69 13.31 3.74
CA GLU A 112 -4.27 13.27 4.06
C GLU A 112 -3.48 12.63 2.91
N PHE A 113 -2.33 13.22 2.61
CA PHE A 113 -1.42 12.74 1.58
C PHE A 113 -0.01 12.63 2.15
N PHE A 114 0.69 11.53 1.84
CA PHE A 114 2.14 11.53 1.85
C PHE A 114 2.63 12.08 0.52
N PHE A 115 3.51 13.07 0.55
CA PHE A 115 3.98 13.79 -0.63
C PHE A 115 5.49 13.81 -0.65
N ALA A 116 6.09 13.28 -1.71
CA ALA A 116 7.51 13.38 -2.00
C ALA A 116 7.70 14.34 -3.17
N ALA A 117 8.59 15.31 -3.03
CA ALA A 117 8.89 16.27 -4.07
C ALA A 117 10.40 16.46 -4.22
N TYR A 118 10.86 16.57 -5.45
CA TYR A 118 12.19 17.02 -5.84
C TYR A 118 12.07 18.30 -6.66
N THR A 119 12.92 19.27 -6.36
CA THR A 119 13.15 20.47 -7.18
C THR A 119 14.66 20.62 -7.38
N PRO A 120 15.13 21.22 -8.49
CA PRO A 120 16.57 21.38 -8.71
C PRO A 120 17.26 22.27 -7.67
N GLU A 121 16.54 23.21 -7.10
CA GLU A 121 17.01 24.11 -6.04
C GLU A 121 16.33 23.74 -4.72
N ASP A 122 17.11 23.45 -3.69
CA ASP A 122 16.58 23.04 -2.37
C ASP A 122 15.61 24.07 -1.78
N ARG A 123 15.89 25.36 -2.00
CA ARG A 123 15.03 26.48 -1.54
C ARG A 123 13.67 26.53 -2.23
N TRP A 124 13.47 25.83 -3.35
CA TRP A 124 12.16 25.70 -3.99
C TRP A 124 11.38 24.50 -3.46
N ASN A 125 12.02 23.64 -2.66
CA ASN A 125 11.42 22.48 -2.01
C ASN A 125 11.04 22.82 -0.57
N ASP A 126 10.17 23.81 -0.44
CA ASP A 126 9.80 24.46 0.82
C ASP A 126 8.28 24.54 0.99
N PHE A 127 7.55 23.49 0.55
CA PHE A 127 6.08 23.44 0.52
C PHE A 127 5.40 23.72 1.88
N GLU A 128 6.11 23.57 3.00
CA GLU A 128 5.66 23.90 4.34
C GLU A 128 5.65 25.42 4.64
N GLN A 129 6.38 26.21 3.86
CA GLN A 129 6.51 27.65 4.04
C GLN A 129 5.32 28.38 3.42
N ARG A 130 4.85 29.43 4.10
CA ARG A 130 3.69 30.22 3.64
C ARG A 130 3.97 30.94 2.32
N ASP A 131 5.20 31.40 2.14
CA ASP A 131 5.72 32.13 0.99
C ASP A 131 6.39 31.22 -0.06
N SER A 132 6.24 29.89 0.07
CA SER A 132 6.71 28.94 -0.95
C SER A 132 6.24 29.34 -2.35
N LEU A 133 7.12 29.14 -3.34
CA LEU A 133 6.81 29.33 -4.76
C LEU A 133 5.68 28.42 -5.23
N TRP A 134 5.44 27.33 -4.52
CA TRP A 134 4.38 26.36 -4.82
C TRP A 134 3.17 26.55 -3.91
N LYS A 135 1.99 26.38 -4.50
CA LYS A 135 0.69 26.34 -3.83
C LYS A 135 0.01 25.03 -4.19
N LEU A 136 -0.72 24.49 -3.23
CA LEU A 136 -1.42 23.22 -3.33
C LEU A 136 -2.92 23.44 -3.20
N PHE A 137 -3.68 22.76 -4.05
CA PHE A 137 -5.13 22.73 -4.00
C PHE A 137 -5.61 21.30 -4.17
N LEU A 138 -6.68 20.95 -3.48
CA LEU A 138 -7.40 19.70 -3.70
C LEU A 138 -8.79 20.03 -4.23
N GLU A 139 -9.13 19.38 -5.34
CA GLU A 139 -10.40 19.56 -6.05
C GLU A 139 -11.08 18.21 -6.23
N ASP A 140 -12.42 18.16 -6.19
CA ASP A 140 -13.18 17.01 -6.66
C ASP A 140 -13.83 17.28 -8.03
N SER A 141 -14.44 16.23 -8.60
CA SER A 141 -15.12 16.34 -9.90
C SER A 141 -16.42 17.15 -9.86
N ALA A 142 -16.93 17.51 -8.68
CA ALA A 142 -18.12 18.35 -8.52
C ALA A 142 -17.75 19.86 -8.46
N GLY A 143 -16.46 20.18 -8.50
CA GLY A 143 -15.95 21.55 -8.47
C GLY A 143 -15.66 22.08 -7.06
N GLY A 144 -15.78 21.24 -6.02
CA GLY A 144 -15.35 21.60 -4.68
C GLY A 144 -13.83 21.77 -4.66
N ARG A 145 -13.34 22.85 -4.04
CA ARG A 145 -11.90 23.18 -3.94
C ARG A 145 -11.53 23.60 -2.53
N VAL A 146 -10.42 23.07 -2.03
CA VAL A 146 -9.84 23.43 -0.73
C VAL A 146 -8.33 23.63 -0.81
N VAL A 147 -7.80 24.43 0.12
CA VAL A 147 -6.37 24.61 0.40
C VAL A 147 -5.96 23.73 1.58
N PRO A 148 -4.67 23.36 1.72
CA PRO A 148 -4.24 22.56 2.85
C PRO A 148 -4.34 23.38 4.14
N VAL A 149 -4.82 22.75 5.22
CA VAL A 149 -4.78 23.31 6.58
C VAL A 149 -3.45 23.04 7.27
N SER A 150 -2.68 22.07 6.77
CA SER A 150 -1.35 21.72 7.27
C SER A 150 -0.50 21.12 6.15
N VAL A 151 0.74 21.59 6.04
CA VAL A 151 1.81 20.95 5.27
C VAL A 151 2.99 20.79 6.22
N LYS A 152 3.31 19.55 6.61
CA LYS A 152 4.38 19.26 7.56
C LYS A 152 5.51 18.53 6.86
N LYS A 153 6.68 19.14 6.80
CA LYS A 153 7.91 18.48 6.34
C LYS A 153 8.31 17.38 7.31
N LEU A 154 8.69 16.23 6.75
CA LEU A 154 9.17 15.07 7.50
C LEU A 154 10.69 15.05 7.54
N ASP A 155 11.23 14.38 8.55
CA ASP A 155 12.67 14.11 8.63
C ASP A 155 13.06 13.08 7.57
N ARG A 156 13.78 13.53 6.54
CA ARG A 156 14.24 12.66 5.45
C ARG A 156 15.18 11.54 5.90
N SER A 157 15.78 11.67 7.09
CA SER A 157 16.68 10.66 7.64
C SER A 157 15.95 9.48 8.27
N ASP A 158 14.63 9.59 8.51
CA ASP A 158 13.83 8.51 9.06
C ASP A 158 13.79 7.30 8.09
N PRO A 159 14.40 6.16 8.46
CA PRO A 159 14.47 4.99 7.60
C PRO A 159 13.09 4.37 7.33
N LEU A 160 12.11 4.59 8.22
CA LEU A 160 10.77 4.07 8.06
C LEU A 160 10.09 4.66 6.82
N LEU A 161 10.40 5.92 6.48
CA LEU A 161 9.80 6.57 5.31
C LEU A 161 10.13 5.83 4.02
N ARG A 162 11.37 5.40 3.83
CA ARG A 162 11.79 4.66 2.62
C ARG A 162 11.28 3.22 2.60
N GLU A 163 11.12 2.60 3.77
CA GLU A 163 10.56 1.26 3.86
C GLU A 163 9.06 1.24 3.51
N MET A 164 8.31 2.24 4.00
CA MET A 164 6.88 2.34 3.77
C MET A 164 6.54 3.06 2.45
N PHE A 165 7.35 4.01 2.00
CA PHE A 165 7.14 4.75 0.76
C PHE A 165 8.37 4.61 -0.16
N PRO A 166 8.59 3.47 -0.84
CA PRO A 166 9.82 3.21 -1.58
C PRO A 166 10.10 4.15 -2.75
N TYR A 167 9.11 4.93 -3.20
CA TYR A 167 9.30 5.97 -4.21
C TYR A 167 9.91 7.26 -3.64
N PHE A 168 10.04 7.38 -2.32
CA PHE A 168 10.74 8.47 -1.66
C PHE A 168 12.25 8.23 -1.76
N ASP A 169 12.93 9.05 -2.56
CA ASP A 169 14.37 8.95 -2.78
C ASP A 169 15.18 9.95 -1.92
N LEU A 170 16.52 9.89 -2.04
CA LEU A 170 17.44 10.73 -1.28
C LEU A 170 17.47 12.20 -1.71
N TRP A 171 16.93 12.51 -2.89
CA TRP A 171 16.93 13.83 -3.49
C TRP A 171 15.63 14.59 -3.23
N SER A 172 14.60 13.85 -2.81
CA SER A 172 13.29 14.40 -2.50
C SER A 172 13.20 14.87 -1.05
N SER A 173 12.30 15.81 -0.81
CA SER A 173 11.74 16.09 0.51
C SER A 173 10.41 15.40 0.66
N ALA A 174 10.09 14.94 1.88
CA ALA A 174 8.83 14.31 2.21
C ALA A 174 7.95 15.22 3.08
N TYR A 175 6.64 15.17 2.85
CA TYR A 175 5.64 15.98 3.54
C TYR A 175 4.40 15.15 3.86
N ILE A 176 3.74 15.50 4.97
CA ILE A 176 2.33 15.17 5.20
C ILE A 176 1.49 16.40 4.90
N ILE A 177 0.61 16.28 3.92
CA ILE A 177 -0.34 17.33 3.54
C ILE A 177 -1.72 16.93 4.05
N LYS A 178 -2.40 17.85 4.74
CA LYS A 178 -3.78 17.67 5.19
C LYS A 178 -4.65 18.75 4.56
N PHE A 179 -5.63 18.32 3.77
CA PHE A 179 -6.72 19.18 3.32
C PHE A 179 -7.95 18.94 4.20
N PRO A 180 -8.75 19.97 4.48
CA PRO A 180 -10.02 19.78 5.18
C PRO A 180 -10.98 18.97 4.32
N LYS A 181 -11.93 18.29 4.97
CA LYS A 181 -13.03 17.60 4.26
C LYS A 181 -14.06 18.57 3.71
N TYR A 182 -14.17 19.78 4.24
CA TYR A 182 -15.18 20.75 3.83
C TYR A 182 -14.49 22.07 3.48
N SER A 183 -14.98 22.77 2.45
CA SER A 183 -14.57 24.16 2.22
C SER A 183 -15.30 25.10 3.19
N GLU A 184 -14.77 26.32 3.36
CA GLU A 184 -15.40 27.33 4.24
C GLU A 184 -16.84 27.69 3.81
N THR A 185 -17.16 27.52 2.53
CA THR A 185 -18.47 27.83 1.93
C THR A 185 -19.33 26.60 1.62
N GLY A 186 -18.77 25.39 1.76
CA GLY A 186 -19.34 24.16 1.23
C GLY A 186 -20.23 23.42 2.23
N LYS A 187 -21.38 22.93 1.78
CA LYS A 187 -22.24 22.00 2.55
C LYS A 187 -21.78 20.55 2.42
N ASP A 188 -21.16 20.20 1.29
CA ASP A 188 -20.76 18.83 0.96
C ASP A 188 -19.26 18.60 1.21
N PRO A 189 -18.88 17.39 1.64
CA PRO A 189 -17.47 17.04 1.80
C PRO A 189 -16.77 16.90 0.46
N ILE A 190 -15.45 17.03 0.44
CA ILE A 190 -14.55 16.75 -0.68
C ILE A 190 -13.77 15.47 -0.29
N PRO A 191 -13.84 14.39 -1.08
CA PRO A 191 -14.77 14.17 -2.17
C PRO A 191 -16.21 13.95 -1.65
N ASN A 192 -17.21 14.39 -2.40
CA ASN A 192 -18.61 14.10 -2.09
C ASN A 192 -19.02 12.72 -2.63
N LYS A 193 -20.28 12.32 -2.37
CA LYS A 193 -20.79 11.02 -2.83
C LYS A 193 -20.79 10.88 -4.34
N ASP A 194 -20.88 11.94 -5.13
CA ASP A 194 -20.93 11.88 -6.59
C ASP A 194 -19.58 12.14 -7.25
N SER A 195 -18.54 12.33 -6.45
CA SER A 195 -17.19 12.60 -6.91
C SER A 195 -16.60 11.37 -7.59
N LYS A 196 -16.25 11.54 -8.87
CA LYS A 196 -15.59 10.53 -9.69
C LYS A 196 -14.08 10.50 -9.46
N TYR A 197 -13.50 11.67 -9.18
CA TYR A 197 -12.08 11.79 -8.93
C TYR A 197 -11.77 12.86 -7.87
N LEU A 198 -10.59 12.73 -7.28
CA LEU A 198 -9.87 13.79 -6.58
C LEU A 198 -8.69 14.24 -7.45
N LYS A 199 -8.45 15.55 -7.49
CA LYS A 199 -7.31 16.14 -8.19
C LYS A 199 -6.54 17.04 -7.23
N MET A 200 -5.26 16.75 -7.05
CA MET A 200 -4.33 17.66 -6.40
C MET A 200 -3.61 18.48 -7.45
N THR A 201 -3.80 19.80 -7.41
CA THR A 201 -3.12 20.75 -8.27
C THR A 201 -1.94 21.35 -7.52
N ILE A 202 -0.75 21.23 -8.11
CA ILE A 202 0.51 21.83 -7.63
C ILE A 202 0.84 22.96 -8.60
N THR A 203 0.82 24.21 -8.13
CA THR A 203 0.98 25.37 -9.02
C THR A 203 1.85 26.43 -8.41
N GLY A 204 2.64 27.12 -9.22
CA GLY A 204 3.54 28.18 -8.79
C GLY A 204 3.93 29.08 -9.96
N ILE A 205 4.70 30.12 -9.68
CA ILE A 205 5.24 31.03 -10.71
C ILE A 205 6.13 30.26 -11.70
N ILE A 206 6.77 29.18 -11.23
CA ILE A 206 7.75 28.40 -11.98
C ILE A 206 7.17 27.12 -12.63
N GLY A 207 5.86 26.89 -12.55
CA GLY A 207 5.22 25.76 -13.23
C GLY A 207 3.90 25.28 -12.62
N LYS A 208 3.31 24.26 -13.26
CA LYS A 208 2.07 23.62 -12.82
C LYS A 208 2.11 22.12 -13.08
N GLY A 209 1.63 21.33 -12.12
CA GLY A 209 1.41 19.89 -12.23
C GLY A 209 0.07 19.48 -11.60
N GLU A 210 -0.49 18.38 -12.07
CA GLU A 210 -1.77 17.85 -11.59
C GLU A 210 -1.64 16.34 -11.31
N LEU A 211 -2.21 15.88 -10.21
CA LEU A 211 -2.26 14.49 -9.79
C LEU A 211 -3.72 14.09 -9.61
N ILE A 212 -4.18 13.02 -10.26
CA ILE A 212 -5.59 12.65 -10.30
C ILE A 212 -5.78 11.22 -9.79
N TRP A 213 -6.65 11.05 -8.79
CA TRP A 213 -7.09 9.77 -8.26
C TRP A 213 -8.54 9.52 -8.62
N LYS A 214 -8.83 8.41 -9.30
CA LYS A 214 -10.20 7.94 -9.51
C LYS A 214 -10.72 7.36 -8.18
N ILE A 215 -11.88 7.85 -7.75
CA ILE A 215 -12.57 7.40 -6.53
C ILE A 215 -13.75 6.50 -6.88
N LYS A 216 -14.37 6.72 -8.04
CA LYS A 216 -15.38 5.86 -8.64
C LYS A 216 -15.01 5.51 -10.07
N ASP A 217 -15.48 4.35 -10.50
CA ASP A 217 -15.39 3.88 -11.89
C ASP A 217 -16.43 4.55 -12.80
#